data_AF-A0A7C6L4F4-F1
#
_entry.id   AF-A0A7C6L4F4-F1
#
_cell.length_a   1.000
_cell.length_b   1.000
_cell.length_c   1.000
_cell.angle_alpha   90.00
_cell.angle_beta   90.00
_cell.angle_gamma   90.00
#
_symmetry.space_group_name_H-M   'P 1'
#
loop_
_entity.id
_entity.type
_entity.pdbx_description
1 polymer ?
#
loop_
_entity_poly.entity_id
_entity_poly.type
_entity_poly.pdbx_seq_one_letter_code
_entity_poly.pdbx_strand_id
1 'polypeptide(L)'
;MSKTIIGLCTFLLFAVSAFGQTPPASSEIVAEANHLISRVVHQTSDQFVCEVIPSDNNRDVFEIDTCGGKIVLRGNNGVSLASAFNWYLKYYALCDYSQCGSRLKLPFKLPLPTRKIRTNATVPYRYMYNYCTYGYTMPWWNWEQWEKEIDWMAMNGINLPFIVVGQEAVWVNTFIQLRIYGKRDQGMVG
;
A
#
# COMPACT_ATOMS: atom_id res chain seq x y z
N MET A 1 69.06 -10.04 -16.15
CA MET A 1 67.89 -10.09 -15.25
C MET A 1 67.29 -8.69 -15.16
N SER A 2 66.22 -8.41 -15.89
CA SER A 2 65.34 -7.27 -15.62
C SER A 2 63.98 -7.56 -16.26
N LYS A 3 62.93 -7.66 -15.44
CA LYS A 3 61.55 -7.92 -15.85
C LYS A 3 60.87 -6.58 -16.03
N THR A 4 60.44 -6.24 -17.24
CA THR A 4 59.57 -5.07 -17.48
C THR A 4 58.13 -5.55 -17.44
N ILE A 5 57.42 -5.16 -16.38
CA ILE A 5 56.02 -5.52 -16.10
C ILE A 5 55.10 -4.69 -16.98
N ILE A 6 54.26 -5.36 -17.77
CA ILE A 6 53.14 -4.78 -18.50
C ILE A 6 52.03 -4.50 -17.49
N GLY A 7 51.74 -3.22 -17.24
CA GLY A 7 50.62 -2.79 -16.40
C GLY A 7 49.31 -2.86 -17.18
N LEU A 8 48.50 -3.89 -16.91
CA LEU A 8 47.13 -4.00 -17.41
C LEU A 8 46.19 -3.31 -16.40
N CYS A 9 45.83 -2.06 -16.66
CA CYS A 9 44.78 -1.36 -15.90
C CYS A 9 43.40 -1.92 -16.29
N THR A 10 42.95 -2.97 -15.62
CA THR A 10 41.54 -3.39 -15.66
C THR A 10 40.69 -2.41 -14.85
N PHE A 11 40.00 -1.51 -15.55
CA PHE A 11 38.87 -0.76 -15.00
C PHE A 11 37.74 -1.75 -14.70
N LEU A 12 37.55 -2.09 -13.42
CA LEU A 12 36.37 -2.79 -12.93
C LEU A 12 35.18 -1.81 -12.96
N LEU A 13 34.36 -1.93 -13.99
CA LEU A 13 33.02 -1.32 -14.06
C LEU A 13 32.17 -1.93 -12.93
N PHE A 14 32.00 -1.19 -11.84
CA PHE A 14 30.95 -1.45 -10.87
C PHE A 14 29.60 -1.17 -11.56
N ALA A 15 28.93 -2.23 -12.03
CA ALA A 15 27.53 -2.16 -12.38
C ALA A 15 26.74 -1.88 -11.09
N VAL A 16 26.36 -0.62 -10.87
CA VAL A 16 25.35 -0.26 -9.88
C VAL A 16 24.05 -0.83 -10.40
N SER A 17 23.70 -2.04 -9.97
CA SER A 17 22.36 -2.58 -10.15
C SER A 17 21.41 -1.68 -9.36
N ALA A 18 20.72 -0.79 -10.07
CA ALA A 18 19.58 -0.07 -9.52
C ALA A 18 18.61 -1.11 -8.98
N PHE A 19 18.31 -1.06 -7.67
CA PHE A 19 17.17 -1.76 -7.08
C PHE A 19 15.88 -1.12 -7.62
N GLY A 20 15.58 -1.33 -8.90
CA GLY A 20 14.26 -1.07 -9.45
C GLY A 20 13.36 -2.21 -8.98
N GLN A 21 12.47 -1.94 -8.04
CA GLN A 21 11.40 -2.89 -7.76
C GLN A 21 10.59 -3.08 -9.04
N THR A 22 10.54 -4.32 -9.53
CA THR A 22 9.63 -4.69 -10.62
C THR A 22 8.21 -4.36 -10.14
N PRO A 23 7.38 -3.66 -10.93
CA PRO A 23 6.00 -3.42 -10.53
C PRO A 23 5.30 -4.76 -10.27
N PRO A 24 4.46 -4.85 -9.22
CA PRO A 24 3.83 -6.11 -8.84
C PRO A 24 2.98 -6.64 -9.99
N ALA A 25 2.95 -7.96 -10.13
CA ALA A 25 2.14 -8.61 -11.15
C ALA A 25 0.65 -8.33 -10.90
N SER A 26 -0.15 -8.21 -11.96
CA SER A 26 -1.59 -7.95 -11.81
C SER A 26 -2.31 -8.99 -10.95
N SER A 27 -1.85 -10.24 -10.95
CA SER A 27 -2.38 -11.32 -10.11
C SER A 27 -2.13 -11.08 -8.61
N GLU A 28 -0.97 -10.53 -8.26
CA GLU A 28 -0.62 -10.20 -6.87
C GLU A 28 -1.48 -9.04 -6.36
N ILE A 29 -1.64 -8.00 -7.18
CA ILE A 29 -2.52 -6.85 -6.86
C ILE A 29 -3.96 -7.34 -6.59
N VAL A 30 -4.47 -8.23 -7.44
CA VAL A 30 -5.81 -8.81 -7.28
C VAL A 30 -5.90 -9.69 -6.03
N ALA A 31 -4.88 -10.50 -5.74
CA ALA A 31 -4.84 -11.32 -4.54
C ALA A 31 -4.91 -10.47 -3.27
N GLU A 32 -4.08 -9.43 -3.16
CA GLU A 32 -4.07 -8.55 -2.00
C GLU A 32 -5.37 -7.73 -1.86
N ALA A 33 -5.96 -7.30 -2.97
CA ALA A 33 -7.28 -6.67 -2.95
C ALA A 33 -8.36 -7.62 -2.44
N ASN A 34 -8.34 -8.90 -2.83
CA ASN A 34 -9.25 -9.90 -2.31
C ASN A 34 -9.02 -10.16 -0.81
N HIS A 35 -7.77 -10.23 -0.34
CA HIS A 35 -7.45 -10.36 1.07
C HIS A 35 -8.02 -9.20 1.89
N LEU A 36 -7.86 -7.96 1.41
CA LEU A 36 -8.47 -6.77 2.02
C LEU A 36 -9.99 -6.91 2.10
N ILE A 37 -10.66 -7.27 0.99
CA ILE A 37 -12.12 -7.45 0.97
C ILE A 37 -12.54 -8.52 1.98
N SER A 38 -11.83 -9.65 2.04
CA SER A 38 -12.10 -10.73 2.99
C SER A 38 -11.90 -10.30 4.45
N ARG A 39 -10.91 -9.45 4.75
CA ARG A 39 -10.72 -8.87 6.10
C ARG A 39 -11.85 -7.91 6.49
N VAL A 40 -12.38 -7.13 5.53
CA VAL A 40 -13.41 -6.12 5.83
C VAL A 40 -14.81 -6.71 5.92
N VAL A 41 -15.23 -7.56 4.97
CA VAL A 41 -16.63 -8.01 4.87
C VAL A 41 -16.86 -9.50 5.07
N HIS A 42 -15.78 -10.27 5.24
CA HIS A 42 -15.81 -11.70 5.55
C HIS A 42 -16.76 -12.51 4.65
N GLN A 43 -17.99 -12.76 5.11
CA GLN A 43 -18.99 -13.64 4.51
C GLN A 43 -19.45 -13.22 3.11
N THR A 44 -19.38 -11.94 2.77
CA THR A 44 -19.85 -11.45 1.46
C THR A 44 -18.73 -11.25 0.45
N SER A 45 -17.49 -11.60 0.80
CA SER A 45 -16.31 -11.41 -0.06
C SER A 45 -16.42 -12.11 -1.42
N ASP A 46 -17.03 -13.30 -1.47
CA ASP A 46 -17.22 -14.08 -2.72
C ASP A 46 -18.12 -13.42 -3.78
N GLN A 47 -18.86 -12.37 -3.39
CA GLN A 47 -19.70 -11.59 -4.29
C GLN A 47 -18.91 -10.51 -5.05
N PHE A 48 -17.63 -10.31 -4.73
CA PHE A 48 -16.75 -9.38 -5.42
C PHE A 48 -15.82 -10.11 -6.40
N VAL A 49 -15.47 -9.41 -7.48
CA VAL A 49 -14.46 -9.81 -8.46
C VAL A 49 -13.57 -8.60 -8.71
N CYS A 50 -12.25 -8.78 -8.61
CA CYS A 50 -11.27 -7.72 -8.83
C CYS A 50 -10.54 -7.90 -10.16
N GLU A 51 -10.41 -6.81 -10.94
CA GLU A 51 -9.70 -6.80 -12.22
C GLU A 51 -8.78 -5.58 -12.33
N VAL A 52 -7.58 -5.76 -12.89
CA VAL A 52 -6.68 -4.63 -13.16
C VAL A 52 -6.96 -4.05 -14.54
N ILE A 53 -7.05 -2.72 -14.63
CA ILE A 53 -7.25 -1.98 -15.88
C ILE A 53 -6.13 -0.97 -16.12
N PRO A 54 -5.91 -0.49 -17.37
CA PRO A 54 -4.96 0.58 -17.62
C PRO A 54 -5.35 1.89 -16.92
N SER A 55 -4.35 2.69 -16.54
CA SER A 55 -4.56 4.05 -16.02
C SER A 55 -5.25 4.96 -17.05
N ASP A 56 -5.96 5.98 -16.59
CA ASP A 56 -6.64 6.97 -17.44
C ASP A 56 -5.81 8.24 -17.52
N ASN A 57 -5.12 8.47 -18.65
CA ASN A 57 -4.26 9.64 -18.84
C ASN A 57 -3.26 9.82 -17.68
N ASN A 58 -2.58 8.73 -17.31
CA ASN A 58 -1.63 8.67 -16.18
C ASN A 58 -2.24 9.03 -14.81
N ARG A 59 -3.56 8.94 -14.66
CA ARG A 59 -4.25 9.09 -13.38
C ARG A 59 -4.76 7.76 -12.87
N ASP A 60 -4.81 7.66 -11.55
CA ASP A 60 -5.48 6.56 -10.89
C ASP A 60 -6.97 6.59 -11.24
N VAL A 61 -7.51 5.41 -11.53
CA VAL A 61 -8.88 5.21 -11.99
C VAL A 61 -9.43 3.94 -11.42
N PHE A 62 -10.70 3.98 -11.06
CA PHE A 62 -11.46 2.78 -10.75
C PHE A 62 -12.80 2.73 -11.45
N GLU A 63 -13.31 1.51 -11.61
CA GLU A 63 -14.66 1.25 -12.08
C GLU A 63 -15.39 0.26 -11.17
N ILE A 64 -16.71 0.40 -11.12
CA ILE A 64 -17.59 -0.51 -10.40
C ILE A 64 -18.69 -0.91 -11.37
N ASP A 65 -18.90 -2.20 -11.53
CA ASP A 65 -19.85 -2.77 -12.48
C ASP A 65 -20.46 -4.07 -11.95
N THR A 66 -21.36 -4.67 -12.72
CA THR A 66 -21.98 -5.94 -12.40
C THR A 66 -21.80 -6.94 -13.54
N CYS A 67 -21.33 -8.15 -13.23
CA CYS A 67 -21.26 -9.24 -14.21
C CYS A 67 -21.64 -10.57 -13.54
N GLY A 68 -22.54 -11.34 -14.15
CA GLY A 68 -22.93 -12.66 -13.63
C GLY A 68 -23.51 -12.65 -12.21
N GLY A 69 -24.16 -11.55 -11.81
CA GLY A 69 -24.71 -11.39 -10.46
C GLY A 69 -23.66 -11.09 -9.37
N LYS A 70 -22.41 -10.81 -9.75
CA LYS A 70 -21.33 -10.36 -8.87
C LYS A 70 -20.97 -8.90 -9.13
N ILE A 71 -20.42 -8.26 -8.10
CA ILE A 71 -19.89 -6.89 -8.18
C ILE A 71 -18.47 -6.98 -8.71
N VAL A 72 -18.20 -6.30 -9.82
CA VAL A 72 -16.87 -6.25 -10.43
C VAL A 72 -16.22 -4.91 -10.09
N LEU A 73 -15.09 -4.97 -9.39
CA LEU A 73 -14.27 -3.84 -9.02
C LEU A 73 -13.05 -3.81 -9.95
N ARG A 74 -12.84 -2.68 -10.63
CA ARG A 74 -11.69 -2.50 -11.52
C ARG A 74 -10.84 -1.35 -11.05
N GLY A 75 -9.53 -1.47 -11.13
CA GLY A 75 -8.61 -0.39 -10.77
C GLY A 75 -7.26 -0.54 -11.47
N ASN A 76 -6.52 0.56 -11.65
CA ASN A 76 -5.18 0.48 -12.24
C ASN A 76 -4.10 0.02 -11.27
N ASN A 77 -4.37 0.01 -9.97
CA ASN A 77 -3.51 -0.53 -8.92
C ASN A 77 -4.35 -0.97 -7.70
N GLY A 78 -3.69 -1.51 -6.67
CA GLY A 78 -4.35 -1.99 -5.45
C GLY A 78 -5.11 -0.89 -4.70
N VAL A 79 -4.57 0.33 -4.65
CA VAL A 79 -5.23 1.48 -4.01
C VAL A 79 -6.52 1.85 -4.74
N SER A 80 -6.52 1.82 -6.09
CA SER A 80 -7.73 2.06 -6.88
C SER A 80 -8.79 0.97 -6.70
N LEU A 81 -8.39 -0.30 -6.59
CA LEU A 81 -9.31 -1.40 -6.28
C LEU A 81 -9.95 -1.23 -4.89
N ALA A 82 -9.13 -0.94 -3.87
CA ALA A 82 -9.60 -0.69 -2.51
C ALA A 82 -10.51 0.56 -2.45
N SER A 83 -10.20 1.60 -3.22
CA SER A 83 -11.04 2.80 -3.35
C SER A 83 -12.39 2.49 -4.01
N ALA A 84 -12.41 1.63 -5.05
CA ALA A 84 -13.64 1.16 -5.68
C ALA A 84 -14.53 0.41 -4.67
N PHE A 85 -13.90 -0.46 -3.89
CA PHE A 85 -14.57 -1.21 -2.83
C PHE A 85 -15.19 -0.28 -1.77
N ASN A 86 -14.41 0.68 -1.24
CA ASN A 86 -14.91 1.63 -0.27
C ASN A 86 -16.04 2.51 -0.81
N TRP A 87 -15.91 2.95 -2.07
CA TRP A 87 -16.97 3.69 -2.76
C TRP A 87 -18.25 2.85 -2.84
N TYR A 88 -18.15 1.57 -3.23
CA TYR A 88 -19.29 0.66 -3.25
C TYR A 88 -19.94 0.53 -1.86
N LEU A 89 -19.15 0.32 -0.81
CA LEU A 89 -19.66 0.21 0.55
C LEU A 89 -20.44 1.47 0.96
N LYS A 90 -19.90 2.65 0.65
CA LYS A 90 -20.49 3.93 1.03
C LYS A 90 -21.79 4.24 0.30
N TYR A 91 -21.83 4.04 -1.02
CA TYR A 91 -22.92 4.53 -1.86
C TYR A 91 -23.98 3.47 -2.21
N TYR A 92 -23.61 2.20 -2.28
CA TYR A 92 -24.55 1.10 -2.56
C TYR A 92 -24.93 0.33 -1.30
N ALA A 93 -23.95 -0.03 -0.47
CA ALA A 93 -24.21 -0.82 0.73
C ALA A 93 -24.54 0.03 1.98
N LEU A 94 -24.47 1.36 1.89
CA LEU A 94 -24.73 2.33 2.95
C LEU A 94 -23.96 2.01 4.26
N CYS A 95 -22.72 1.56 4.08
CA CYS A 95 -21.79 1.18 5.14
C CYS A 95 -20.62 2.16 5.22
N ASP A 96 -19.94 2.16 6.37
CA ASP A 96 -18.77 3.00 6.62
C ASP A 96 -17.66 2.18 7.28
N TYR A 97 -16.43 2.40 6.81
CA TYR A 97 -15.21 1.79 7.35
C TYR A 97 -14.27 2.90 7.83
N SER A 98 -14.08 2.98 9.15
CA SER A 98 -13.35 4.06 9.80
C SER A 98 -12.48 3.57 10.96
N GLN A 99 -11.39 4.28 11.18
CA GLN A 99 -10.42 4.06 12.26
C GLN A 99 -11.09 4.17 13.65
N CYS A 100 -12.04 5.08 13.81
CA CYS A 100 -12.73 5.38 15.08
C CYS A 100 -14.00 4.55 15.32
N GLY A 101 -14.27 3.56 14.46
CA GLY A 101 -15.46 2.72 14.54
C GLY A 101 -16.08 2.55 13.16
N SER A 102 -16.40 1.32 12.80
CA SER A 102 -16.96 0.97 11.49
C SER A 102 -18.41 0.50 11.61
N ARG A 103 -19.23 0.80 10.61
CA ARG A 103 -20.60 0.30 10.50
C ARG A 103 -20.73 -0.55 9.23
N LEU A 104 -20.48 -1.85 9.39
CA LEU A 104 -20.53 -2.84 8.31
C LEU A 104 -21.73 -3.79 8.49
N LYS A 105 -22.95 -3.24 8.41
CA LYS A 105 -24.19 -4.04 8.48
C LYS A 105 -24.62 -4.41 7.06
N LEU A 106 -23.97 -5.43 6.50
CA LEU A 106 -24.22 -5.88 5.14
C LEU A 106 -25.32 -6.94 5.09
N PRO A 107 -26.24 -6.88 4.09
CA PRO A 107 -27.14 -7.99 3.81
C PRO A 107 -26.36 -9.18 3.23
N PHE A 108 -26.90 -10.40 3.38
CA PHE A 108 -26.29 -11.61 2.81
C PHE A 108 -26.13 -11.51 1.28
N LYS A 109 -27.11 -10.92 0.60
CA LYS A 109 -27.03 -10.60 -0.83
C LYS A 109 -26.81 -9.11 -1.01
N LEU A 110 -25.67 -8.76 -1.58
CA LEU A 110 -25.26 -7.39 -1.77
C LEU A 110 -26.06 -6.68 -2.88
N PRO A 111 -26.40 -5.39 -2.72
CA PRO A 111 -27.07 -4.62 -3.76
C PRO A 111 -26.16 -4.48 -4.98
N LEU A 112 -26.67 -4.87 -6.15
CA LEU A 112 -25.91 -4.81 -7.39
C LEU A 112 -25.96 -3.39 -8.00
N PRO A 113 -24.82 -2.84 -8.45
CA PRO A 113 -24.80 -1.63 -9.24
C PRO A 113 -25.69 -1.74 -10.49
N THR A 114 -26.57 -0.75 -10.69
CA THR A 114 -27.50 -0.69 -11.84
C THR A 114 -26.85 -0.11 -13.10
N ARG A 115 -25.75 0.63 -12.94
CA ARG A 115 -24.97 1.21 -14.02
C ARG A 115 -23.49 1.10 -13.69
N LYS A 116 -22.66 1.07 -14.72
CA LYS A 116 -21.21 1.18 -14.58
C LYS A 116 -20.83 2.55 -14.01
N ILE A 117 -20.02 2.55 -12.97
CA ILE A 117 -19.40 3.74 -12.39
C ILE A 117 -17.93 3.76 -12.80
N ARG A 118 -17.41 4.93 -13.16
CA ARG A 118 -15.99 5.16 -13.41
C ARG A 118 -15.60 6.47 -12.75
N THR A 119 -14.52 6.46 -11.99
CA THR A 119 -14.02 7.62 -11.25
C THR A 119 -12.52 7.71 -11.40
N ASN A 120 -12.03 8.93 -11.70
CA ASN A 120 -10.62 9.23 -11.82
C ASN A 120 -10.16 10.05 -10.60
N ALA A 121 -8.96 9.80 -10.13
CA ALA A 121 -8.30 10.65 -9.14
C ALA A 121 -8.07 12.05 -9.72
N THR A 122 -8.30 13.07 -8.90
CA THR A 122 -8.12 14.48 -9.27
C THR A 122 -6.66 14.93 -9.15
N VAL A 123 -5.88 14.25 -8.32
CA VAL A 123 -4.47 14.56 -8.03
C VAL A 123 -3.64 13.27 -8.14
N PRO A 124 -2.35 13.36 -8.49
CA PRO A 124 -1.48 12.18 -8.61
C PRO A 124 -1.15 11.56 -7.25
N TYR A 125 -0.96 12.37 -6.21
CA TYR A 125 -0.55 11.93 -4.89
C TYR A 125 -1.58 12.33 -3.83
N ARG A 126 -1.91 11.37 -2.96
CA ARG A 126 -2.79 11.55 -1.81
C ARG A 126 -1.98 11.16 -0.59
N TYR A 127 -1.44 12.20 0.03
CA TYR A 127 -0.49 12.11 1.12
C TYR A 127 -1.19 11.90 2.47
N MET A 128 -0.54 11.17 3.37
CA MET A 128 -1.04 10.95 4.72
C MET A 128 0.08 11.00 5.77
N TYR A 129 -0.32 11.44 6.97
CA TYR A 129 0.43 11.59 8.22
C TYR A 129 1.32 12.82 8.38
N ASN A 130 1.44 13.21 9.63
CA ASN A 130 2.49 14.09 10.12
C ASN A 130 3.48 13.24 10.93
N TYR A 131 4.73 13.69 11.06
CA TYR A 131 5.72 13.03 11.92
C TYR A 131 5.20 12.79 13.36
N CYS A 132 4.50 13.77 13.93
CA CYS A 132 3.95 13.69 15.29
C CYS A 132 2.92 12.56 15.46
N THR A 133 2.27 12.09 14.40
CA THR A 133 1.31 10.97 14.49
C THR A 133 1.97 9.71 15.04
N TYR A 134 3.25 9.51 14.74
CA TYR A 134 4.04 8.38 15.24
C TYR A 134 4.30 8.45 16.75
N GLY A 135 4.39 9.66 17.32
CA GLY A 135 4.55 9.84 18.77
C GLY A 135 3.22 9.89 19.53
N TYR A 136 2.15 10.43 18.94
CA TYR A 136 0.88 10.63 19.65
C TYR A 136 -0.14 9.51 19.48
N THR A 137 -0.10 8.79 18.35
CA THR A 137 -1.18 7.84 17.99
C THR A 137 -0.65 6.42 17.82
N MET A 138 0.51 6.26 17.21
CA MET A 138 1.03 4.96 16.76
C MET A 138 2.24 4.39 17.53
N PRO A 139 2.72 4.94 18.68
CA PRO A 139 3.99 4.49 19.25
C PRO A 139 3.99 3.02 19.71
N TRP A 140 2.80 2.48 20.03
CA TRP A 140 2.62 1.13 20.58
C TRP A 140 1.82 0.22 19.67
N TRP A 141 1.66 0.59 18.39
CA TRP A 141 0.86 -0.21 17.48
C TRP A 141 1.51 -1.56 17.18
N ASN A 142 0.70 -2.62 17.25
CA ASN A 142 1.08 -3.93 16.75
C ASN A 142 0.74 -4.07 15.26
N TRP A 143 1.09 -5.22 14.66
CA TRP A 143 0.80 -5.46 13.25
C TRP A 143 -0.70 -5.42 12.91
N GLU A 144 -1.58 -5.94 13.78
CA GLU A 144 -3.03 -5.91 13.55
C GLU A 144 -3.55 -4.48 13.35
N GLN A 145 -3.07 -3.53 14.15
CA GLN A 145 -3.45 -2.12 14.01
C GLN A 145 -2.88 -1.52 12.72
N TRP A 146 -1.63 -1.85 12.38
CA TRP A 146 -1.01 -1.42 11.12
C TRP A 146 -1.69 -1.99 9.88
N GLU A 147 -2.06 -3.27 9.86
CA GLU A 147 -2.76 -3.89 8.74
C GLU A 147 -4.12 -3.20 8.52
N LYS A 148 -4.87 -3.00 9.60
CA LYS A 148 -6.16 -2.29 9.54
C LYS A 148 -6.01 -0.87 9.00
N GLU A 149 -4.95 -0.18 9.40
CA GLU A 149 -4.65 1.18 8.96
C GLU A 149 -4.26 1.22 7.47
N ILE A 150 -3.44 0.27 7.02
CA ILE A 150 -3.03 0.15 5.61
C ILE A 150 -4.25 -0.13 4.73
N ASP A 151 -5.15 -1.02 5.16
CA ASP A 151 -6.42 -1.26 4.49
C ASP A 151 -7.26 0.01 4.41
N TRP A 152 -7.39 0.73 5.52
CA TRP A 152 -8.14 1.99 5.58
C TRP A 152 -7.52 3.05 4.65
N MET A 153 -6.20 3.18 4.62
CA MET A 153 -5.48 4.08 3.73
C MET A 153 -5.76 3.76 2.26
N ALA A 154 -5.64 2.48 1.87
CA ALA A 154 -5.90 2.03 0.51
C ALA A 154 -7.36 2.29 0.10
N MET A 155 -8.30 2.01 0.99
CA MET A 155 -9.74 2.27 0.81
C MET A 155 -10.08 3.76 0.65
N ASN A 156 -9.28 4.65 1.24
CA ASN A 156 -9.43 6.10 1.10
C ASN A 156 -8.56 6.69 -0.01
N GLY A 157 -7.88 5.84 -0.80
CA GLY A 157 -7.11 6.24 -1.95
C GLY A 157 -5.70 6.77 -1.64
N ILE A 158 -5.23 6.67 -0.39
CA ILE A 158 -3.91 7.14 0.01
C ILE A 158 -2.83 6.31 -0.70
N ASN A 159 -1.93 6.98 -1.41
CA ASN A 159 -0.83 6.34 -2.15
C ASN A 159 0.56 6.90 -1.78
N LEU A 160 0.61 7.88 -0.87
CA LEU A 160 1.86 8.46 -0.39
C LEU A 160 1.82 8.64 1.15
N PRO A 161 1.77 7.55 1.93
CA PRO A 161 1.86 7.66 3.38
C PRO A 161 3.30 7.97 3.82
N PHE A 162 3.45 8.88 4.78
CA PHE A 162 4.74 9.11 5.43
C PHE A 162 4.99 8.03 6.48
N ILE A 163 6.00 7.16 6.28
CA ILE A 163 6.34 6.03 7.15
C ILE A 163 7.77 6.17 7.71
N VAL A 164 7.91 6.14 9.03
CA VAL A 164 9.21 6.20 9.74
C VAL A 164 9.49 4.99 10.63
N VAL A 165 8.60 3.99 10.63
CA VAL A 165 8.73 2.80 11.47
C VAL A 165 10.05 2.09 11.18
N GLY A 166 10.87 1.90 12.22
CA GLY A 166 12.16 1.21 12.13
C GLY A 166 13.33 2.09 11.67
N GLN A 167 13.12 3.40 11.49
CA GLN A 167 14.20 4.34 11.16
C GLN A 167 15.31 4.34 12.22
N GLU A 168 14.97 4.09 13.48
CA GLU A 168 15.89 3.93 14.60
C GLU A 168 16.92 2.82 14.34
N ALA A 169 16.48 1.68 13.80
CA ALA A 169 17.37 0.56 13.50
C ALA A 169 18.38 0.92 12.39
N VAL A 170 17.96 1.73 11.40
CA VAL A 170 18.84 2.26 10.35
C VAL A 170 19.89 3.19 10.96
N TRP A 171 19.49 4.08 11.88
CA TRP A 171 20.41 4.98 12.58
C TRP A 171 21.41 4.21 13.44
N VAL A 172 20.93 3.26 14.25
CA VAL A 172 21.79 2.39 15.06
C VAL A 172 22.82 1.68 14.18
N ASN A 173 22.40 1.08 13.06
CA ASN A 173 23.31 0.41 12.15
C ASN A 173 24.33 1.40 11.55
N THR A 174 23.90 2.59 11.16
CA THR A 174 24.77 3.65 10.62
C THR A 174 25.83 4.05 11.65
N PHE A 175 25.44 4.27 12.90
CA PHE A 175 26.36 4.66 13.97
C PHE A 175 27.34 3.55 14.36
N ILE A 176 26.93 2.28 14.29
CA ILE A 176 27.83 1.12 14.44
C ILE A 176 28.89 1.13 13.33
N GLN A 177 28.48 1.35 12.07
CA GLN A 177 29.42 1.40 10.93
C GLN A 177 30.41 2.56 11.03
N LEU A 178 29.94 3.72 11.51
CA LEU A 178 30.78 4.90 11.76
C LEU A 178 31.65 4.77 13.03
N ARG A 179 31.51 3.69 13.80
CA ARG A 179 32.21 3.45 15.08
C ARG A 179 31.98 4.54 16.13
N ILE A 180 30.87 5.26 16.03
CA ILE A 180 30.45 6.28 17.01
C ILE A 180 29.44 5.73 18.02
N TYR A 181 28.98 4.49 17.83
CA TYR A 181 28.09 3.77 18.75
C TYR A 181 28.90 2.79 19.61
N GLY A 182 29.07 3.08 20.91
CA GLY A 182 29.77 2.24 21.88
C GLY A 182 28.93 1.92 23.13
N LYS A 183 29.50 1.14 24.07
CA LYS A 183 28.85 0.63 25.32
C LYS A 183 28.24 1.70 26.26
N ARG A 184 28.33 2.99 25.95
CA ARG A 184 27.82 4.11 26.78
C ARG A 184 26.67 4.92 26.14
N ASP A 185 26.29 4.64 24.88
CA ASP A 185 25.46 5.56 24.09
C ASP A 185 24.01 5.08 23.85
N GLN A 186 23.47 4.28 24.78
CA GLN A 186 22.08 3.78 24.70
C GLN A 186 21.00 4.87 24.81
N GLY A 187 21.37 6.13 25.07
CA GLY A 187 20.44 7.25 25.21
C GLY A 187 20.16 8.06 23.93
N MET A 188 20.79 7.75 22.80
CA MET A 188 20.63 8.57 21.56
C MET A 188 19.38 8.22 20.74
N VAL A 189 18.76 7.08 21.00
CA VAL A 189 17.62 6.58 20.23
C VAL A 189 16.58 6.11 21.25
N GLY A 190 15.75 7.04 21.71
CA GLY A 190 14.73 6.83 22.73
C GLY A 190 13.46 7.60 22.40
#